data_AF-A0A924KKR4-F1
#
_entry.id   AF-A0A924KKR4-F1
#
_cell.length_a   1.000
_cell.length_b   1.000
_cell.length_c   1.000
_cell.angle_alpha   90.00
_cell.angle_beta   90.00
_cell.angle_gamma   90.00
#
_symmetry.space_group_name_H-M   'P 1'
#
loop_
_entity.id
_entity.type
_entity.pdbx_description
1 polymer ?
#
loop_
_entity_poly.entity_id
_entity_poly.type
_entity_poly.pdbx_seq_one_letter_code
_entity_poly.pdbx_strand_id
1 'polypeptide(L)' 'QMAHSAPVWNAMVSKYGLQANALETLASWWHTDGDLGRDVECFNSMSKSRRCGFNDYQDTAQAFRELFARLRSQRIIP' A
#
# COMPACT_ATOMS: atom_id res chain seq x y z
N GLN A 1 -4.83 -10.77 -11.25
CA GLN A 1 -5.66 -11.42 -10.20
C GLN A 1 -4.95 -12.62 -9.57
N MET A 2 -4.70 -12.56 -8.25
CA MET A 2 -4.06 -13.66 -7.51
C MET A 2 -5.08 -14.67 -6.99
N ALA A 3 -5.61 -15.51 -7.90
CA ALA A 3 -6.52 -16.60 -7.51
C ALA A 3 -5.87 -17.55 -6.50
N HIS A 4 -6.67 -18.12 -5.60
CA HIS A 4 -6.24 -19.10 -4.59
C HIS A 4 -5.19 -18.63 -3.58
N SER A 5 -4.99 -17.31 -3.43
CA SER A 5 -4.06 -16.73 -2.46
C SER A 5 -4.60 -16.69 -1.02
N ALA A 6 -5.92 -16.73 -0.83
CA ALA A 6 -6.55 -16.63 0.49
C ALA A 6 -6.13 -17.75 1.48
N PRO A 7 -6.06 -19.05 1.09
CA PRO A 7 -5.56 -20.10 1.99
C PRO A 7 -4.11 -19.87 2.44
N VAL A 8 -3.25 -19.38 1.55
CA VAL A 8 -1.85 -19.06 1.86
C VAL A 8 -1.79 -17.90 2.85
N TRP A 9 -2.59 -16.85 2.63
CA TRP A 9 -2.69 -15.73 3.56
C TRP A 9 -3.15 -16.17 4.96
N ASN A 10 -4.20 -16.98 5.06
CA ASN A 10 -4.70 -17.48 6.35
C ASN A 10 -3.64 -18.29 7.12
N ALA A 11 -2.83 -19.09 6.41
CA ALA A 11 -1.70 -19.79 7.00
C ALA A 11 -0.63 -18.82 7.53
N MET A 12 -0.34 -17.73 6.82
CA MET A 12 0.59 -16.69 7.27
C MET A 12 0.05 -15.92 8.48
N VAL A 13 -1.24 -15.56 8.49
CA VAL A 13 -1.89 -14.91 9.64
C VAL A 13 -1.69 -15.75 10.90
N SER A 14 -1.92 -17.05 10.80
CA SER A 14 -1.74 -17.98 11.91
C SER A 14 -0.27 -18.12 12.32
N LYS A 15 0.64 -18.24 11.34
CA LYS A 15 2.07 -18.44 11.57
C LYS A 15 2.74 -17.24 12.25
N TYR A 16 2.38 -16.02 11.85
CA TYR A 16 3.04 -14.79 12.30
C TYR A 16 2.22 -14.00 13.34
N GLY A 17 1.04 -14.49 13.75
CA GLY A 17 0.18 -13.82 14.72
C GLY A 17 -0.34 -12.47 14.23
N LEU A 18 -0.71 -12.41 12.95
CA LEU A 18 -1.23 -11.20 12.31
C LEU A 18 -2.69 -10.95 12.70
N GLN A 19 -3.17 -9.73 12.44
CA GLN A 19 -4.59 -9.44 12.49
C GLN A 19 -5.37 -10.35 11.52
N ALA A 20 -6.54 -10.83 11.94
CA ALA A 20 -7.38 -11.75 11.17
C ALA A 20 -8.19 -11.04 10.07
N ASN A 21 -7.51 -10.24 9.25
CA ASN A 21 -8.09 -9.56 8.10
C ASN A 21 -8.14 -10.53 6.91
N ALA A 22 -9.29 -10.59 6.22
CA ALA A 22 -9.43 -11.32 4.97
C ALA A 22 -8.54 -10.67 3.89
N LEU A 23 -7.94 -11.49 3.02
CA LEU A 23 -6.99 -11.00 2.01
C LEU A 23 -7.65 -10.01 1.04
N GLU A 24 -8.91 -10.23 0.71
CA GLU A 24 -9.73 -9.40 -0.17
C GLU A 24 -10.02 -8.01 0.44
N THR A 25 -9.93 -7.88 1.76
CA THR A 25 -10.00 -6.58 2.45
C THR A 25 -8.67 -5.83 2.40
N LEU A 26 -7.56 -6.55 2.35
CA LEU A 26 -6.22 -5.97 2.38
C LEU A 26 -5.68 -5.61 0.98
N ALA A 27 -6.04 -6.40 -0.04
CA ALA A 27 -5.42 -6.33 -1.35
C ALA A 27 -6.46 -6.24 -2.48
N SER A 28 -6.49 -5.09 -3.14
CA SER A 28 -7.24 -4.84 -4.38
C SER A 28 -6.37 -5.16 -5.60
N TRP A 29 -6.21 -6.45 -5.94
CA TRP A 29 -5.31 -6.89 -7.02
C TRP A 29 -5.50 -6.15 -8.35
N TRP A 30 -6.76 -5.92 -8.74
CA TRP A 30 -7.09 -5.22 -9.98
C TRP A 30 -6.57 -3.78 -10.01
N HIS A 31 -6.49 -3.13 -8.85
CA HIS A 31 -6.04 -1.75 -8.73
C HIS A 31 -4.53 -1.68 -8.97
N THR A 32 -3.76 -2.59 -8.34
CA THR A 32 -2.31 -2.69 -8.59
C THR A 32 -2.00 -3.11 -10.01
N ASP A 33 -2.74 -4.07 -10.58
CA ASP A 33 -2.62 -4.48 -11.98
C ASP A 33 -2.83 -3.26 -12.91
N GLY A 34 -3.84 -2.43 -12.61
CA GLY A 34 -4.14 -1.20 -13.38
C GLY A 34 -3.15 -0.05 -13.15
N ASP A 35 -2.54 0.06 -11.97
CA ASP A 35 -1.54 1.09 -11.66
C ASP A 35 -0.18 0.78 -12.27
N LEU A 36 0.28 -0.47 -12.16
CA LEU A 36 1.60 -0.90 -12.65
C LEU A 36 1.60 -1.24 -14.15
N GLY A 37 0.43 -1.46 -14.74
CA GLY A 37 0.28 -1.74 -16.18
C GLY A 37 0.10 -0.50 -17.05
N ARG A 38 0.26 0.73 -16.52
CA ARG A 38 0.14 1.96 -17.31
C ARG A 38 1.41 2.21 -18.11
N ASP A 39 1.24 2.53 -19.39
CA ASP A 39 2.32 2.99 -20.28
C ASP A 39 2.51 4.52 -20.26
N VAL A 40 1.93 5.19 -19.25
CA VAL A 40 1.94 6.66 -19.13
C VAL A 40 2.19 7.07 -17.68
N GLU A 41 2.93 8.15 -17.52
CA GLU A 41 3.19 8.76 -16.22
C GLU A 41 2.17 9.86 -15.90
N CYS A 42 1.83 9.99 -14.62
CA CYS A 42 0.97 11.06 -14.12
C CYS A 42 1.75 11.97 -13.17
N PHE A 43 2.23 13.10 -13.68
CA PHE A 43 2.86 14.14 -12.86
C PHE A 43 1.88 15.28 -12.61
N ASN A 44 1.69 15.64 -11.34
CA ASN A 44 0.80 16.71 -10.92
C ASN A 44 1.57 17.85 -10.26
N SER A 45 1.21 19.09 -10.60
CA SER A 45 1.87 20.28 -10.03
C SER A 45 1.28 20.65 -8.68
N MET A 46 2.14 20.77 -7.66
CA MET A 46 1.77 21.31 -6.34
C MET A 46 1.86 22.84 -6.26
N SER A 47 2.15 23.53 -7.38
CA SER A 47 2.41 24.98 -7.38
C SER A 47 1.24 25.80 -6.85
N LYS A 48 -0.02 25.40 -7.10
CA LYS A 48 -1.18 26.10 -6.53
C LYS A 48 -1.23 25.97 -5.01
N SER A 49 -1.09 24.76 -4.48
CA SER A 49 -1.08 24.50 -3.04
C SER A 49 0.03 25.27 -2.33
N ARG A 50 1.24 25.28 -2.91
CA ARG A 50 2.39 26.04 -2.38
C ARG A 50 2.14 27.55 -2.36
N ARG A 51 1.57 28.12 -3.43
CA ARG A 51 1.16 29.54 -3.44
C ARG A 51 0.07 29.85 -2.40
N CYS A 52 -0.77 28.88 -2.06
CA CYS A 52 -1.78 28.99 -1.02
C CYS A 52 -1.24 28.66 0.39
N GLY A 53 0.08 28.50 0.56
CA GLY A 53 0.72 28.32 1.87
C GLY A 53 0.97 26.87 2.30
N PHE A 54 0.57 25.87 1.51
CA PHE A 54 0.86 24.47 1.81
C PHE A 54 2.22 24.06 1.23
N ASN A 55 3.25 24.09 2.09
CA ASN A 55 4.63 23.85 1.68
C ASN A 55 5.18 22.46 2.07
N ASP A 56 4.39 21.66 2.77
CA ASP A 56 4.81 20.33 3.23
C ASP A 56 5.25 19.44 2.06
N TYR A 57 6.17 18.54 2.39
CA TYR A 57 6.79 17.60 1.46
C TYR A 57 7.16 16.35 2.24
N GLN A 58 7.02 15.20 1.58
CA GLN A 58 7.50 13.93 2.08
C GLN A 58 8.27 13.23 0.96
N ASP A 59 9.45 12.70 1.26
CA ASP A 59 10.17 11.83 0.33
C ASP A 59 9.36 10.55 0.09
N THR A 60 9.04 10.27 -1.18
CA THR A 60 8.18 9.15 -1.55
C THR A 60 8.76 7.81 -1.11
N ALA A 61 10.08 7.62 -1.25
CA ALA A 61 10.71 6.36 -0.89
C ALA A 61 10.72 6.16 0.64
N GLN A 62 10.92 7.22 1.40
CA GLN A 62 10.81 7.22 2.85
C GLN A 62 9.36 6.94 3.30
N ALA A 63 8.37 7.65 2.75
CA ALA A 63 6.95 7.42 3.05
C ALA A 63 6.56 5.96 2.81
N PHE A 64 7.03 5.37 1.72
CA PHE A 64 6.80 3.97 1.40
C PHE A 64 7.39 3.05 2.47
N ARG A 65 8.65 3.26 2.88
CA ARG A 65 9.27 2.45 3.95
C ARG A 65 8.58 2.61 5.30
N GLU A 66 8.19 3.84 5.65
CA GLU A 66 7.45 4.15 6.88
C GLU A 66 6.09 3.45 6.92
N LEU A 67 5.39 3.39 5.79
CA LEU A 67 4.14 2.64 5.67
C LEU A 67 4.34 1.16 6.01
N PHE A 68 5.37 0.50 5.44
CA PHE A 68 5.65 -0.91 5.75
C PHE A 68 6.03 -1.10 7.22
N ALA A 69 6.85 -0.21 7.79
CA ALA A 69 7.18 -0.25 9.21
C ALA A 69 5.92 -0.16 10.09
N ARG A 70 4.99 0.73 9.74
CA ARG A 70 3.70 0.88 10.44
C ARG A 70 2.81 -0.36 10.30
N LEU A 71 2.69 -0.92 9.09
CA LEU A 71 1.87 -2.13 8.87
C LEU A 71 2.40 -3.33 9.66
N ARG A 72 3.73 -3.45 9.78
CA ARG A 72 4.38 -4.47 10.62
C ARG A 72 4.14 -4.24 12.11
N SER A 73 4.30 -3.01 12.59
CA SER A 73 4.06 -2.70 14.01
C SER A 73 2.61 -2.96 14.43
N GLN A 74 1.68 -2.79 13.48
CA GLN A 74 0.26 -3.11 13.65
C GLN A 74 -0.08 -4.59 13.42
N ARG A 75 0.90 -5.43 13.05
CA ARG A 75 0.72 -6.85 12.69
C ARG A 75 -0.30 -7.08 11.58
N ILE A 76 -0.39 -6.17 10.62
CA ILE A 76 -1.22 -6.35 9.42
C ILE A 76 -0.45 -7.19 8.39
N ILE A 77 0.86 -7.00 8.31
CA ILE A 77 1.80 -7.82 7.53
C ILE A 77 2.93 -8.33 8.44
N PRO A 78 3.67 -9.39 8.05
CA PRO A 78 4.86 -9.85 8.77
C PRO A 78 6.01 -8.83 8.81
#